data_AF-A0A257L2Z0-F1
#
_entry.id   AF-A0A257L2Z0-F1
#
_cell.length_a   1.000
_cell.length_b   1.000
_cell.length_c   1.000
_cell.angle_alpha   90.00
_cell.angle_beta   90.00
_cell.angle_gamma   90.00
#
_symmetry.space_group_name_H-M   'P 1'
#
loop_
_entity.id
_entity.type
_entity.pdbx_description
1 polymer ?
#
loop_
_entity_poly.entity_id
_entity_poly.type
_entity_poly.pdbx_seq_one_letter_code
_entity_poly.pdbx_strand_id
1 'polypeptide(L)'
;MNIKFAYTAFDGDDMLYIDLIREFLIKNDINPLNPEHALGYYAATHTLKDSKKEVMRNCFGLSSLCNEFWIFTRIDLKNPSDICKLSEGVLSEMIVWDRYCRKDKQRYNPVFRVVNLNDLLEYFIISEKIAKGQKVLPHSLNILQLKLTLAEYSNFLEYQYFKELTLFVAEYENLNKSIFVDIDDKYFKYIDWVRINLYQQNNVPIIPQCIIPEKIYLRYDKEALYKKAVSYLKLTSDSILKIVDSRMKIESNLTSDSNVEFKILKDFGLPKFKEIDDWAITTKEKIENLAVLNSI
;
A
#
# COMPACT_ATOMS: atom_id res chain seq x y z
N MET A 1 16.04 3.37 14.58
CA MET A 1 14.66 3.87 14.36
C MET A 1 13.78 2.68 14.07
N ASN A 2 12.63 2.56 14.74
CA ASN A 2 11.67 1.49 14.48
C ASN A 2 10.74 1.98 13.35
N ILE A 3 10.87 1.44 12.15
CA ILE A 3 10.14 1.92 10.97
C ILE A 3 8.73 1.36 10.99
N LYS A 4 7.75 2.24 10.73
CA LYS A 4 6.32 1.93 10.81
C LYS A 4 5.68 1.92 9.44
N PHE A 5 4.98 0.83 9.12
CA PHE A 5 4.08 0.74 7.97
C PHE A 5 2.64 0.80 8.43
N ALA A 6 1.86 1.65 7.78
CA ALA A 6 0.44 1.82 8.01
C ALA A 6 -0.35 1.36 6.79
N TYR A 7 -1.19 0.34 6.95
CA TYR A 7 -2.24 0.08 5.96
C TYR A 7 -3.25 1.21 6.00
N THR A 8 -3.64 1.76 4.85
CA THR A 8 -4.65 2.83 4.80
C THR A 8 -5.94 2.29 4.21
N ALA A 9 -6.92 2.02 5.07
CA ALA A 9 -8.26 1.62 4.70
C ALA A 9 -9.18 2.83 4.61
N PHE A 10 -10.02 2.89 3.57
CA PHE A 10 -10.99 3.95 3.33
C PHE A 10 -12.05 3.44 2.34
N ASP A 11 -13.18 4.13 2.25
CA ASP A 11 -14.22 3.79 1.28
C ASP A 11 -13.77 4.16 -0.15
N GLY A 12 -14.17 3.39 -1.17
CA GLY A 12 -13.86 3.69 -2.57
C GLY A 12 -14.34 5.09 -3.01
N ASP A 13 -15.44 5.56 -2.42
CA ASP A 13 -15.96 6.91 -2.67
C ASP A 13 -15.05 8.03 -2.14
N ASP A 14 -14.12 7.69 -1.23
CA ASP A 14 -13.17 8.62 -0.61
C ASP A 14 -11.76 8.57 -1.27
N MET A 15 -11.61 7.89 -2.42
CA MET A 15 -10.34 7.79 -3.16
C MET A 15 -9.70 9.14 -3.50
N LEU A 16 -10.48 10.20 -3.64
CA LEU A 16 -9.97 11.53 -3.95
C LEU A 16 -9.05 12.11 -2.84
N TYR A 17 -9.08 11.54 -1.63
CA TYR A 17 -8.26 11.97 -0.50
C TYR A 17 -6.94 11.20 -0.33
N ILE A 18 -6.66 10.20 -1.17
CA ILE A 18 -5.51 9.30 -1.01
C ILE A 18 -4.18 10.06 -0.85
N ASP A 19 -3.96 11.13 -1.63
CA ASP A 19 -2.73 11.91 -1.52
C ASP A 19 -2.60 12.65 -0.19
N LEU A 20 -3.70 13.18 0.35
CA LEU A 20 -3.71 13.84 1.65
C LEU A 20 -3.46 12.84 2.77
N ILE A 21 -4.06 11.65 2.68
CA ILE A 21 -3.84 10.53 3.62
C ILE A 21 -2.35 10.17 3.66
N ARG A 22 -1.75 9.95 2.49
CA ARG A 22 -0.34 9.58 2.37
C ARG A 22 0.59 10.71 2.84
N GLU A 23 0.33 11.96 2.46
CA GLU A 23 1.11 13.12 2.90
C GLU A 23 1.06 13.26 4.42
N PHE A 24 -0.11 13.07 5.04
CA PHE A 24 -0.28 13.13 6.48
C PHE A 24 0.57 12.07 7.19
N LEU A 25 0.50 10.81 6.76
CA LEU A 25 1.27 9.73 7.40
C LEU A 25 2.78 9.94 7.25
N ILE A 26 3.24 10.35 6.06
CA ILE A 26 4.67 10.62 5.80
C ILE A 26 5.18 11.76 6.68
N LYS A 27 4.40 12.85 6.85
CA LYS A 27 4.75 13.96 7.76
C LYS A 27 4.85 13.56 9.22
N ASN A 28 4.27 12.43 9.60
CA ASN A 28 4.30 11.87 10.94
C ASN A 28 5.24 10.66 11.04
N ASP A 29 6.22 10.54 10.13
CA ASP A 29 7.23 9.48 10.09
C ASP A 29 6.64 8.06 9.96
N ILE A 30 5.47 7.93 9.33
CA ILE A 30 4.79 6.67 9.05
C ILE A 30 4.76 6.43 7.54
N ASN A 31 5.13 5.23 7.11
CA ASN A 31 5.12 4.86 5.69
C ASN A 31 3.75 4.26 5.32
N PRO A 32 2.95 4.94 4.47
CA PRO A 32 1.64 4.43 4.08
C PRO A 32 1.78 3.28 3.09
N LEU A 33 1.15 2.13 3.33
CA LEU A 33 0.90 1.11 2.33
C LEU A 33 -0.56 1.25 1.88
N ASN A 34 -0.76 2.13 0.90
CA ASN A 34 -2.06 2.44 0.35
C ASN A 34 -2.40 1.47 -0.81
N PRO A 35 -3.54 0.76 -0.79
CA PRO A 35 -3.88 -0.22 -1.81
C PRO A 35 -3.84 0.32 -3.23
N GLU A 36 -4.42 1.51 -3.47
CA GLU A 36 -4.48 2.10 -4.81
C GLU A 36 -3.09 2.25 -5.43
N HIS A 37 -2.17 2.82 -4.65
CA HIS A 37 -0.84 3.17 -5.12
C HIS A 37 0.16 2.03 -5.04
N ALA A 38 0.08 1.20 -4.00
CA ALA A 38 0.96 0.05 -3.86
C ALA A 38 0.66 -0.98 -4.95
N LEU A 39 -0.63 -1.31 -5.15
CA LEU A 39 -1.07 -2.32 -6.10
C LEU A 39 -1.15 -1.74 -7.53
N GLY A 40 -1.44 -0.45 -7.70
CA GLY A 40 -1.79 0.09 -9.02
C GLY A 40 -3.14 -0.47 -9.42
N TYR A 41 -4.18 -0.09 -8.69
CA TYR A 41 -5.49 -0.73 -8.69
C TYR A 41 -6.09 -0.90 -10.09
N TYR A 42 -5.93 0.10 -10.97
CA TYR A 42 -6.34 -0.01 -12.37
C TYR A 42 -5.69 -1.20 -13.10
N ALA A 43 -4.38 -1.39 -12.95
CA ALA A 43 -3.66 -2.52 -13.54
C ALA A 43 -4.08 -3.85 -12.88
N ALA A 44 -4.31 -3.84 -11.57
CA ALA A 44 -4.79 -5.00 -10.83
C ALA A 44 -6.19 -5.43 -11.29
N THR A 45 -7.16 -4.52 -11.35
CA THR A 45 -8.55 -4.83 -11.75
C THR A 45 -8.60 -5.40 -13.16
N HIS A 46 -7.95 -4.74 -14.12
CA HIS A 46 -7.94 -5.20 -15.51
C HIS A 46 -7.27 -6.57 -15.67
N THR A 47 -6.14 -6.79 -15.00
CA THR A 47 -5.41 -8.07 -15.10
C THR A 47 -6.18 -9.21 -14.43
N LEU A 48 -6.88 -8.90 -13.34
CA LEU A 48 -7.68 -9.85 -12.55
C LEU A 48 -9.14 -9.95 -13.04
N LYS A 49 -9.43 -9.49 -14.26
CA LYS A 49 -10.73 -9.59 -14.93
C LYS A 49 -11.88 -8.99 -14.11
N ASP A 50 -11.63 -7.82 -13.51
CA ASP A 50 -12.59 -7.06 -12.72
C ASP A 50 -13.13 -7.83 -11.48
N SER A 51 -12.38 -8.82 -11.00
CA SER A 51 -12.74 -9.58 -9.80
C SER A 51 -12.43 -8.77 -8.54
N LYS A 52 -13.48 -8.16 -7.94
CA LYS A 52 -13.41 -7.53 -6.60
C LYS A 52 -12.75 -8.47 -5.59
N LYS A 53 -13.05 -9.77 -5.65
CA LYS A 53 -12.52 -10.79 -4.74
C LYS A 53 -11.00 -10.94 -4.81
N GLU A 54 -10.44 -11.04 -6.02
CA GLU A 54 -8.99 -11.19 -6.21
C GLU A 54 -8.24 -9.90 -5.86
N VAL A 55 -8.83 -8.75 -6.16
CA VAL A 55 -8.27 -7.45 -5.76
C VAL A 55 -8.24 -7.34 -4.23
N MET A 56 -9.33 -7.72 -3.55
CA MET A 56 -9.38 -7.78 -2.08
C MET A 56 -8.34 -8.74 -1.49
N ARG A 57 -8.10 -9.89 -2.12
CA ARG A 57 -7.03 -10.81 -1.69
C ARG A 57 -5.65 -10.15 -1.73
N ASN A 58 -5.37 -9.31 -2.72
CA ASN A 58 -4.12 -8.57 -2.79
C ASN A 58 -4.04 -7.47 -1.72
N CYS A 59 -5.15 -6.79 -1.43
CA CYS A 59 -5.27 -5.86 -0.31
C CYS A 59 -4.99 -6.54 1.05
N PHE A 60 -5.48 -7.75 1.25
CA PHE A 60 -5.19 -8.58 2.42
C PHE A 60 -3.70 -8.95 2.53
N GLY A 61 -3.09 -9.28 1.39
CA GLY A 61 -1.64 -9.44 1.27
C GLY A 61 -0.88 -8.24 1.79
N LEU A 62 -1.24 -7.06 1.28
CA LEU A 62 -0.61 -5.80 1.64
C LEU A 62 -0.80 -5.45 3.13
N SER A 63 -2.02 -5.62 3.68
CA SER A 63 -2.30 -5.29 5.08
C SER A 63 -1.51 -6.17 6.05
N SER A 64 -1.24 -7.43 5.69
CA SER A 64 -0.46 -8.38 6.51
C SER A 64 1.02 -7.96 6.71
N LEU A 65 1.52 -7.06 5.86
CA LEU A 65 2.87 -6.50 5.95
C LEU A 65 2.95 -5.29 6.91
N CYS A 66 1.81 -4.70 7.26
CA CYS A 66 1.74 -3.48 8.05
C CYS A 66 1.82 -3.72 9.56
N ASN A 67 2.36 -2.74 10.27
CA ASN A 67 2.41 -2.72 11.73
C ASN A 67 1.25 -1.92 12.35
N GLU A 68 0.70 -0.97 11.59
CA GLU A 68 -0.46 -0.19 12.00
C GLU A 68 -1.56 -0.31 10.94
N PHE A 69 -2.81 -0.28 11.38
CA PHE A 69 -3.98 -0.24 10.50
C PHE A 69 -4.73 1.07 10.74
N TRP A 70 -4.80 1.90 9.71
CA TRP A 70 -5.42 3.22 9.77
C TRP A 70 -6.68 3.24 8.91
N ILE A 71 -7.79 3.68 9.51
CA ILE A 71 -9.09 3.85 8.87
C ILE A 71 -9.31 5.34 8.66
N PHE A 72 -9.49 5.75 7.42
CA PHE A 72 -9.88 7.10 7.06
C PHE A 72 -11.33 7.07 6.59
N THR A 73 -12.20 7.81 7.25
CA THR A 73 -13.63 7.77 6.97
C THR A 73 -14.28 9.12 7.25
N ARG A 74 -15.39 9.43 6.58
CA ARG A 74 -16.26 10.55 6.96
C ARG A 74 -17.22 10.20 8.10
N ILE A 75 -17.38 8.90 8.38
CA ILE A 75 -18.27 8.42 9.42
C ILE A 75 -17.69 8.81 10.78
N ASP A 76 -18.52 9.44 11.60
CA ASP A 76 -18.17 9.81 12.96
C ASP A 76 -18.27 8.57 13.86
N LEU A 77 -17.13 7.90 14.12
CA LEU A 77 -17.05 6.68 14.93
C LEU A 77 -17.02 7.00 16.44
N LYS A 78 -17.97 7.81 16.92
CA LYS A 78 -18.08 8.17 18.35
C LYS A 78 -18.43 6.99 19.22
N ASN A 79 -19.22 6.03 18.71
CA ASN A 79 -19.56 4.81 19.40
C ASN A 79 -18.92 3.61 18.69
N PRO A 80 -18.44 2.59 19.42
CA PRO A 80 -17.91 1.36 18.81
C PRO A 80 -18.86 0.68 17.83
N SER A 81 -20.19 0.78 18.04
CA SER A 81 -21.18 0.22 17.13
C SER A 81 -21.25 0.94 15.79
N ASP A 82 -20.77 2.17 15.67
CA ASP A 82 -20.80 2.94 14.42
C ASP A 82 -19.90 2.33 13.33
N ILE A 83 -19.02 1.38 13.70
CA ILE A 83 -18.23 0.61 12.73
C ILE A 83 -19.09 -0.13 11.71
N CYS A 84 -20.34 -0.49 12.07
CA CYS A 84 -21.26 -1.18 11.16
C CYS A 84 -21.62 -0.34 9.93
N LYS A 85 -21.34 0.97 9.97
CA LYS A 85 -21.56 1.91 8.87
C LYS A 85 -20.38 1.94 7.89
N LEU A 86 -19.22 1.36 8.25
CA LEU A 86 -18.07 1.28 7.36
C LEU A 86 -18.39 0.38 6.16
N SER A 87 -17.71 0.63 5.04
CA SER A 87 -17.90 -0.17 3.83
C SER A 87 -17.49 -1.64 4.04
N GLU A 88 -18.13 -2.51 3.27
CA GLU A 88 -17.85 -3.96 3.24
C GLU A 88 -16.35 -4.26 3.05
N GLY A 89 -15.68 -3.48 2.19
CA GLY A 89 -14.25 -3.61 1.92
C GLY A 89 -13.42 -3.34 3.18
N VAL A 90 -13.64 -2.19 3.83
CA VAL A 90 -12.92 -1.81 5.06
C VAL A 90 -13.18 -2.84 6.17
N LEU A 91 -14.43 -3.28 6.36
CA LEU A 91 -14.77 -4.30 7.35
C LEU A 91 -14.05 -5.63 7.09
N SER A 92 -13.99 -6.06 5.83
CA SER A 92 -13.28 -7.29 5.44
C SER A 92 -11.78 -7.19 5.75
N GLU A 93 -11.15 -6.07 5.41
CA GLU A 93 -9.73 -5.82 5.69
C GLU A 93 -9.44 -5.79 7.20
N MET A 94 -10.34 -5.19 7.99
CA MET A 94 -10.23 -5.17 9.45
C MET A 94 -10.28 -6.59 10.04
N ILE A 95 -11.24 -7.41 9.61
CA ILE A 95 -11.37 -8.82 10.04
C ILE A 95 -10.11 -9.60 9.70
N VAL A 96 -9.60 -9.44 8.48
CA VAL A 96 -8.37 -10.10 8.00
C VAL A 96 -7.18 -9.70 8.85
N TRP A 97 -6.95 -8.39 9.02
CA TRP A 97 -5.79 -7.88 9.73
C TRP A 97 -5.81 -8.29 11.20
N ASP A 98 -6.97 -8.25 11.86
CA ASP A 98 -7.12 -8.77 13.23
C ASP A 98 -6.77 -10.26 13.32
N ARG A 99 -7.26 -11.10 12.37
CA ARG A 99 -6.89 -12.53 12.30
C ARG A 99 -5.38 -12.71 12.13
N TYR A 100 -4.72 -11.91 11.29
CA TYR A 100 -3.26 -11.95 11.12
C TYR A 100 -2.51 -11.58 12.40
N CYS A 101 -2.88 -10.47 13.05
CA CYS A 101 -2.29 -10.05 14.32
C CYS A 101 -2.42 -11.14 15.39
N ARG A 102 -3.55 -11.87 15.45
CA ARG A 102 -3.76 -12.92 16.46
C ARG A 102 -3.04 -14.23 16.16
N LYS A 103 -2.89 -14.62 14.88
CA LYS A 103 -2.14 -15.83 14.50
C LYS A 103 -0.66 -15.70 14.89
N ASP A 104 -0.11 -14.50 14.74
CA ASP A 104 1.23 -14.18 15.20
C ASP A 104 1.21 -13.76 16.68
N LYS A 105 1.36 -14.73 17.59
CA LYS A 105 1.28 -14.54 19.05
C LYS A 105 2.29 -13.53 19.62
N GLN A 106 3.25 -13.04 18.82
CA GLN A 106 4.20 -11.98 19.19
C GLN A 106 3.80 -10.60 18.62
N ARG A 107 2.88 -10.51 17.66
CA ARG A 107 2.41 -9.27 17.02
C ARG A 107 1.15 -8.68 17.65
N TYR A 108 1.29 -8.13 18.87
CA TYR A 108 0.44 -7.07 19.43
C TYR A 108 -1.10 -7.30 19.54
N ASN A 109 -1.71 -6.51 20.42
CA ASN A 109 -3.16 -6.35 20.46
C ASN A 109 -3.55 -5.42 19.29
N PRO A 110 -4.43 -5.80 18.36
CA PRO A 110 -4.75 -4.97 17.20
C PRO A 110 -5.35 -3.64 17.64
N VAL A 111 -4.71 -2.55 17.24
CA VAL A 111 -5.19 -1.18 17.47
C VAL A 111 -5.43 -0.54 16.12
N PHE A 112 -6.69 -0.21 15.84
CA PHE A 112 -7.08 0.52 14.66
C PHE A 112 -7.04 2.01 14.99
N ARG A 113 -6.36 2.77 14.14
CA ARG A 113 -6.34 4.23 14.26
C ARG A 113 -7.36 4.80 13.29
N VAL A 114 -8.26 5.62 13.79
CA VAL A 114 -9.33 6.21 12.99
C VAL A 114 -9.09 7.70 12.87
N VAL A 115 -9.19 8.18 11.64
CA VAL A 115 -9.11 9.59 11.29
C VAL A 115 -10.37 9.98 10.54
N ASN A 116 -11.04 11.04 11.03
CA ASN A 116 -12.12 11.64 10.27
C ASN A 116 -11.55 12.43 9.08
N LEU A 117 -12.09 12.20 7.88
CA LEU A 117 -11.62 12.86 6.67
C LEU A 117 -11.88 14.37 6.67
N ASN A 118 -12.92 14.87 7.34
CA ASN A 118 -13.16 16.30 7.45
C ASN A 118 -12.09 16.97 8.33
N ASP A 119 -11.71 16.34 9.44
CA ASP A 119 -10.62 16.81 10.31
C ASP A 119 -9.27 16.80 9.55
N LEU A 120 -9.06 15.79 8.70
CA LEU A 120 -7.89 15.73 7.83
C LEU A 120 -7.81 16.91 6.86
N LEU A 121 -8.93 17.25 6.23
CA LEU A 121 -9.01 18.41 5.33
C LEU A 121 -8.75 19.72 6.08
N GLU A 122 -9.38 19.90 7.24
CA GLU A 122 -9.19 21.09 8.07
C GLU A 122 -7.72 21.25 8.49
N TYR A 123 -7.07 20.16 8.91
CA TYR A 123 -5.66 20.12 9.23
C TYR A 123 -4.78 20.65 8.09
N PHE A 124 -5.03 20.22 6.85
CA PHE A 124 -4.25 20.70 5.69
C PHE A 124 -4.54 22.15 5.33
N ILE A 125 -5.80 22.59 5.40
CA ILE A 125 -6.20 23.98 5.16
C ILE A 125 -5.49 24.90 6.16
N ILE A 126 -5.49 24.54 7.44
CA ILE A 126 -4.86 25.34 8.50
C ILE A 126 -3.34 25.32 8.33
N SER A 127 -2.74 24.17 8.03
CA SER A 127 -1.30 24.05 7.75
C SER A 127 -0.86 24.97 6.61
N GLU A 128 -1.66 25.08 5.55
CA GLU A 128 -1.37 25.97 4.42
C GLU A 128 -1.48 27.45 4.81
N LYS A 129 -2.49 27.83 5.60
CA LYS A 129 -2.64 29.21 6.12
C LYS A 129 -1.44 29.62 6.96
N ILE A 130 -0.98 28.74 7.85
CA ILE A 130 0.23 28.97 8.67
C ILE A 130 1.45 29.13 7.77
N ALA A 131 1.63 28.28 6.76
CA ALA A 131 2.76 28.36 5.83
C ALA A 131 2.78 29.69 5.04
N LYS A 132 1.61 30.29 4.80
CA LYS A 132 1.45 31.62 4.18
C LYS A 132 1.61 32.79 5.18
N GLY A 133 2.00 32.52 6.42
CA GLY A 133 2.21 33.54 7.46
C GLY A 133 0.94 34.07 8.11
N GLN A 134 -0.21 33.41 7.90
CA GLN A 134 -1.46 33.82 8.55
C GLN A 134 -1.46 33.41 10.02
N LYS A 135 -1.93 34.30 10.89
CA LYS A 135 -2.11 34.01 12.33
C LYS A 135 -3.39 33.20 12.54
N VAL A 136 -3.27 31.88 12.44
CA VAL A 136 -4.32 30.93 12.82
C VAL A 136 -3.78 29.97 13.88
N LEU A 137 -4.68 29.47 14.73
CA LEU A 137 -4.31 28.47 15.73
C LEU A 137 -3.98 27.14 15.02
N PRO A 138 -2.89 26.44 15.40
CA PRO A 138 -2.64 25.10 14.92
C PRO A 138 -3.81 24.17 15.26
N HIS A 139 -4.25 23.40 14.29
CA HIS A 139 -5.29 22.38 14.47
C HIS A 139 -4.62 21.02 14.68
N SER A 140 -4.91 20.38 15.81
CA SER A 140 -4.49 19.02 16.08
C SER A 140 -5.53 18.05 15.55
N LEU A 141 -5.09 17.06 14.76
CA LEU A 141 -5.96 16.00 14.28
C LEU A 141 -6.43 15.12 15.44
N ASN A 142 -7.73 14.85 15.50
CA ASN A 142 -8.25 13.85 16.43
C ASN A 142 -8.03 12.46 15.83
N ILE A 143 -7.18 11.66 16.47
CA ILE A 143 -6.87 10.28 16.07
C ILE A 143 -7.45 9.37 17.14
N LEU A 144 -8.61 8.78 16.83
CA LEU A 144 -9.25 7.81 17.71
C LEU A 144 -8.49 6.48 17.63
N GLN A 145 -8.30 5.84 18.78
CA GLN A 145 -7.76 4.48 18.86
C GLN A 145 -8.88 3.52 19.19
N LEU A 146 -9.28 2.71 18.21
CA LEU A 146 -10.24 1.62 18.41
C LEU A 146 -9.49 0.35 18.75
N LYS A 147 -9.82 -0.21 19.92
CA LYS A 147 -9.41 -1.54 20.34
C LYS A 147 -10.66 -2.41 20.31
N LEU A 148 -10.77 -3.22 19.27
CA LEU A 148 -11.90 -4.11 19.06
C LEU A 148 -11.37 -5.52 18.82
N THR A 149 -12.12 -6.49 19.31
CA THR A 149 -11.91 -7.91 19.10
C THR A 149 -12.87 -8.42 18.03
N LEU A 150 -12.55 -9.56 17.41
CA LEU A 150 -13.49 -10.28 16.52
C LEU A 150 -14.84 -10.56 17.15
N ALA A 151 -14.86 -10.86 18.46
CA ALA A 151 -16.10 -11.04 19.19
C ALA A 151 -16.91 -9.74 19.27
N GLU A 152 -16.25 -8.59 19.47
CA GLU A 152 -16.92 -7.29 19.48
C GLU A 152 -17.44 -6.91 18.08
N TYR A 153 -16.73 -7.22 16.99
CA TYR A 153 -17.25 -7.05 15.62
C TYR A 153 -18.56 -7.81 15.42
N SER A 154 -18.63 -9.06 15.88
CA SER A 154 -19.83 -9.90 15.74
C SER A 154 -21.04 -9.39 16.52
N ASN A 155 -20.83 -8.57 17.56
CA ASN A 155 -21.91 -7.98 18.35
C ASN A 155 -22.53 -6.74 17.70
N PHE A 156 -21.79 -6.06 16.81
CA PHE A 156 -22.23 -4.81 16.19
C PHE A 156 -22.78 -4.99 14.77
N LEU A 157 -22.41 -6.08 14.10
CA LEU A 157 -22.88 -6.41 12.76
C LEU A 157 -24.07 -7.36 12.82
N GLU A 158 -25.01 -7.23 11.88
CA GLU A 158 -26.07 -8.21 11.70
C GLU A 158 -25.45 -9.61 11.50
N TYR A 159 -25.96 -10.61 12.21
CA TYR A 159 -25.33 -11.93 12.27
C TYR A 159 -25.08 -12.55 10.89
N GLN A 160 -26.03 -12.45 9.96
CA GLN A 160 -25.87 -12.99 8.61
C GLN A 160 -24.80 -12.25 7.82
N TYR A 161 -24.80 -10.92 7.90
CA TYR A 161 -23.78 -10.10 7.24
C TYR A 161 -22.38 -10.39 7.77
N PHE A 162 -22.21 -10.49 9.10
CA PHE A 162 -20.94 -10.88 9.70
C PHE A 162 -20.49 -12.29 9.26
N LYS A 163 -21.43 -13.24 9.18
CA LYS A 163 -21.16 -14.61 8.74
C LYS A 163 -20.70 -14.64 7.29
N GLU A 164 -21.32 -13.89 6.40
CA GLU A 164 -20.92 -13.78 5.00
C GLU A 164 -19.50 -13.22 4.86
N LEU A 165 -19.21 -12.11 5.55
CA LEU A 165 -17.86 -11.51 5.57
C LEU A 165 -16.81 -12.48 6.10
N THR A 166 -17.10 -13.18 7.19
CA THR A 166 -16.14 -14.11 7.81
C THR A 166 -15.89 -15.37 6.99
N LEU A 167 -16.90 -15.85 6.26
CA LEU A 167 -16.76 -16.94 5.29
C LEU A 167 -15.94 -16.50 4.08
N PHE A 168 -16.26 -15.33 3.51
CA PHE A 168 -15.49 -14.74 2.42
C PHE A 168 -14.01 -14.62 2.80
N VAL A 169 -13.72 -14.05 3.96
CA VAL A 169 -12.34 -13.91 4.46
C VAL A 169 -11.67 -15.27 4.70
N ALA A 170 -12.41 -16.29 5.13
CA ALA A 170 -11.85 -17.63 5.36
C ALA A 170 -11.38 -18.32 4.07
N GLU A 171 -11.90 -17.93 2.90
CA GLU A 171 -11.42 -18.45 1.61
C GLU A 171 -9.98 -18.00 1.28
N TYR A 172 -9.45 -16.98 1.96
CA TYR A 172 -8.16 -16.35 1.65
C TYR A 172 -7.07 -16.58 2.70
N GLU A 173 -7.07 -17.73 3.38
CA GLU A 173 -5.99 -18.06 4.32
C GLU A 173 -4.59 -18.14 3.67
N ASN A 174 -4.56 -18.48 2.38
CA ASN A 174 -3.35 -18.49 1.56
C ASN A 174 -3.27 -17.20 0.75
N LEU A 175 -2.54 -16.21 1.26
CA LEU A 175 -2.30 -14.96 0.54
C LEU A 175 -1.33 -15.18 -0.63
N ASN A 176 -1.50 -14.36 -1.66
CA ASN A 176 -0.54 -14.25 -2.74
C ASN A 176 0.81 -13.74 -2.20
N LYS A 177 1.91 -14.23 -2.77
CA LYS A 177 3.26 -13.81 -2.38
C LYS A 177 3.46 -12.35 -2.77
N SER A 178 3.98 -11.55 -1.84
CA SER A 178 4.30 -10.15 -2.08
C SER A 178 5.70 -10.01 -2.68
N ILE A 179 5.82 -9.35 -3.83
CA ILE A 179 7.08 -9.14 -4.53
C ILE A 179 7.43 -7.67 -4.49
N PHE A 180 8.49 -7.34 -3.76
CA PHE A 180 9.07 -6.01 -3.78
C PHE A 180 9.89 -5.83 -5.05
N VAL A 181 9.58 -4.77 -5.78
CA VAL A 181 10.25 -4.48 -7.05
C VAL A 181 11.04 -3.19 -6.90
N ASP A 182 12.35 -3.29 -7.08
CA ASP A 182 13.19 -2.10 -7.24
C ASP A 182 13.42 -1.81 -8.71
N ILE A 183 12.97 -0.63 -9.13
CA ILE A 183 13.06 -0.11 -10.49
C ILE A 183 13.78 1.23 -10.43
N ASP A 184 14.89 1.32 -11.16
CA ASP A 184 15.61 2.58 -11.35
C ASP A 184 14.72 3.62 -12.06
N ASP A 185 14.84 4.89 -11.69
CA ASP A 185 13.96 5.97 -12.13
C ASP A 185 13.91 6.08 -13.67
N LYS A 186 15.04 5.85 -14.34
CA LYS A 186 15.12 5.83 -15.83
C LYS A 186 14.26 4.74 -16.49
N TYR A 187 13.88 3.71 -15.73
CA TYR A 187 13.08 2.59 -16.19
C TYR A 187 11.67 2.57 -15.60
N PHE A 188 11.27 3.62 -14.87
CA PHE A 188 9.97 3.70 -14.23
C PHE A 188 8.79 3.57 -15.21
N LYS A 189 8.99 3.92 -16.49
CA LYS A 189 8.00 3.71 -17.57
C LYS A 189 7.56 2.26 -17.78
N TYR A 190 8.30 1.27 -17.26
CA TYR A 190 7.96 -0.16 -17.38
C TYR A 190 7.15 -0.70 -16.19
N ILE A 191 6.79 0.16 -15.25
CA ILE A 191 6.22 -0.26 -13.97
C ILE A 191 4.90 -1.03 -14.10
N ASP A 192 4.00 -0.57 -14.98
CA ASP A 192 2.71 -1.24 -15.17
C ASP A 192 2.88 -2.61 -15.84
N TRP A 193 3.84 -2.74 -16.74
CA TRP A 193 4.18 -4.03 -17.33
C TRP A 193 4.67 -5.01 -16.26
N VAL A 194 5.54 -4.55 -15.34
CA VAL A 194 6.04 -5.39 -14.24
C VAL A 194 4.89 -5.82 -13.32
N ARG A 195 3.96 -4.90 -13.00
CA ARG A 195 2.76 -5.22 -12.20
C ARG A 195 1.91 -6.30 -12.88
N ILE A 196 1.59 -6.12 -14.15
CA ILE A 196 0.78 -7.06 -14.93
C ILE A 196 1.46 -8.44 -14.95
N ASN A 197 2.77 -8.49 -15.21
CA ASN A 197 3.53 -9.73 -15.23
C ASN A 197 3.47 -10.47 -13.87
N LEU A 198 3.57 -9.74 -12.76
CA LEU A 198 3.46 -10.31 -11.42
C LEU A 198 2.05 -10.79 -11.11
N TYR A 199 1.01 -10.03 -11.46
CA TYR A 199 -0.37 -10.46 -11.26
C TYR A 199 -0.70 -11.73 -12.04
N GLN A 200 -0.19 -11.87 -13.28
CA GLN A 200 -0.33 -13.10 -14.07
C GLN A 200 0.32 -14.32 -13.42
N GLN A 201 1.27 -14.11 -12.52
CA GLN A 201 1.95 -15.15 -11.74
C GLN A 201 1.34 -15.32 -10.33
N ASN A 202 0.18 -14.72 -10.04
CA ASN A 202 -0.46 -14.68 -8.72
C ASN A 202 0.43 -14.06 -7.62
N ASN A 203 1.22 -13.06 -7.99
CA ASN A 203 2.06 -12.31 -7.07
C ASN A 203 1.51 -10.88 -6.86
N VAL A 204 1.73 -10.33 -5.67
CA VAL A 204 1.35 -8.96 -5.29
C VAL A 204 2.56 -8.04 -5.49
N PRO A 205 2.60 -7.20 -6.54
CA PRO A 205 3.67 -6.24 -6.72
C PRO A 205 3.61 -5.15 -5.65
N ILE A 206 4.75 -4.85 -5.03
CA ILE A 206 4.91 -3.69 -4.14
C ILE A 206 6.07 -2.86 -4.65
N ILE A 207 5.77 -1.64 -5.07
CA ILE A 207 6.74 -0.77 -5.73
C ILE A 207 6.92 0.51 -4.91
N PRO A 208 8.03 0.64 -4.16
CA PRO A 208 8.28 1.75 -3.22
C PRO A 208 8.10 3.14 -3.83
N GLN A 209 8.50 3.32 -5.08
CA GLN A 209 8.42 4.58 -5.82
C GLN A 209 6.95 5.05 -5.98
N CYS A 210 6.00 4.13 -6.14
CA CYS A 210 4.57 4.45 -6.24
C CYS A 210 3.93 4.76 -4.90
N ILE A 211 4.53 4.34 -3.79
CA ILE A 211 3.96 4.56 -2.45
C ILE A 211 3.99 6.05 -2.05
N ILE A 212 4.86 6.86 -2.66
CA ILE A 212 5.05 8.28 -2.33
C ILE A 212 4.21 9.17 -3.25
N PRO A 213 3.42 10.13 -2.72
CA PRO A 213 2.59 11.02 -3.55
C PRO A 213 3.40 11.89 -4.50
N GLU A 214 2.94 12.05 -5.74
CA GLU A 214 3.53 12.93 -6.76
C GLU A 214 3.74 14.36 -6.23
N LYS A 215 2.77 14.88 -5.46
CA LYS A 215 2.85 16.22 -4.87
C LYS A 215 4.01 16.39 -3.89
N ILE A 216 4.47 15.32 -3.24
CA ILE A 216 5.71 15.39 -2.44
C ILE A 216 6.92 15.57 -3.36
N TYR A 217 6.93 15.00 -4.56
CA TYR A 217 8.00 15.29 -5.53
C TYR A 217 7.97 16.73 -6.02
N LEU A 218 6.77 17.30 -6.26
CA LEU A 218 6.61 18.65 -6.81
C LEU A 218 6.77 19.79 -5.80
N ARG A 219 6.50 19.55 -4.50
CA ARG A 219 6.50 20.62 -3.46
C ARG A 219 7.87 20.85 -2.82
N TYR A 220 8.80 19.89 -2.92
CA TYR A 220 10.16 20.00 -2.40
C TYR A 220 11.13 20.45 -3.49
N ASP A 221 10.97 21.69 -3.96
CA ASP A 221 11.89 22.38 -4.88
C ASP A 221 13.22 22.80 -4.22
N LYS A 222 13.73 21.96 -3.32
CA LYS A 222 15.06 22.05 -2.72
C LYS A 222 15.67 20.66 -2.73
N GLU A 223 16.55 20.45 -3.70
CA GLU A 223 17.30 19.23 -4.02
C GLU A 223 17.77 18.42 -2.79
N ALA A 224 18.09 19.07 -1.67
CA ALA A 224 18.57 18.42 -0.44
C ALA A 224 17.49 17.68 0.36
N LEU A 225 16.27 18.21 0.46
CA LEU A 225 15.15 17.52 1.12
C LEU A 225 14.56 16.44 0.22
N TYR A 226 14.55 16.67 -1.09
CA TYR A 226 14.26 15.67 -2.12
C TYR A 226 15.21 14.48 -2.05
N LYS A 227 16.54 14.71 -2.09
CA LYS A 227 17.55 13.64 -1.93
C LYS A 227 17.42 12.95 -0.58
N LYS A 228 17.05 13.66 0.49
CA LYS A 228 16.79 13.08 1.81
C LYS A 228 15.52 12.24 1.85
N ALA A 229 14.44 12.62 1.18
CA ALA A 229 13.21 11.83 1.08
C ALA A 229 13.42 10.59 0.21
N VAL A 230 14.02 10.74 -0.98
CA VAL A 230 14.41 9.62 -1.85
C VAL A 230 15.39 8.68 -1.13
N SER A 231 16.39 9.22 -0.41
CA SER A 231 17.29 8.41 0.41
C SER A 231 16.56 7.79 1.60
N TYR A 232 15.62 8.50 2.24
CA TYR A 232 14.79 7.94 3.32
C TYR A 232 13.93 6.81 2.80
N LEU A 233 13.42 6.89 1.58
CA LEU A 233 12.53 5.89 0.98
C LEU A 233 13.28 4.72 0.35
N LYS A 234 14.48 4.96 -0.21
CA LYS A 234 15.45 3.91 -0.53
C LYS A 234 15.93 3.23 0.75
N LEU A 235 16.22 4.00 1.82
CA LEU A 235 16.50 3.47 3.15
C LEU A 235 15.28 2.80 3.79
N THR A 236 14.05 3.22 3.50
CA THR A 236 12.80 2.61 3.98
C THR A 236 12.56 1.33 3.20
N SER A 237 12.83 1.27 1.90
CA SER A 237 12.85 0.04 1.10
C SER A 237 13.92 -0.93 1.62
N ASP A 238 15.15 -0.43 1.89
CA ASP A 238 16.23 -1.15 2.57
C ASP A 238 15.89 -1.51 4.03
N SER A 239 14.92 -0.82 4.63
CA SER A 239 14.46 -1.08 5.98
C SER A 239 13.19 -1.93 6.05
N ILE A 240 12.38 -1.98 4.99
CA ILE A 240 11.43 -3.07 4.72
C ILE A 240 12.27 -4.33 4.59
N LEU A 241 13.35 -4.28 3.81
CA LEU A 241 14.36 -5.33 3.73
C LEU A 241 14.93 -5.66 5.12
N LYS A 242 15.42 -4.70 5.90
CA LYS A 242 15.92 -5.00 7.27
C LYS A 242 14.84 -5.43 8.25
N ILE A 243 13.59 -4.99 8.13
CA ILE A 243 12.49 -5.41 9.01
C ILE A 243 12.04 -6.83 8.66
N VAL A 244 11.93 -7.15 7.36
CA VAL A 244 11.64 -8.50 6.88
C VAL A 244 12.82 -9.43 7.20
N ASP A 245 14.07 -9.05 6.89
CA ASP A 245 15.28 -9.84 7.19
C ASP A 245 15.55 -10.00 8.69
N SER A 246 15.44 -8.92 9.50
CA SER A 246 15.72 -9.01 10.95
C SER A 246 14.64 -9.78 11.68
N ARG A 247 13.36 -9.68 11.27
CA ARG A 247 12.29 -10.48 11.85
C ARG A 247 12.43 -11.96 11.48
N MET A 248 12.85 -12.29 10.26
CA MET A 248 13.11 -13.69 9.86
C MET A 248 14.37 -14.28 10.51
N LYS A 249 15.45 -13.49 10.66
CA LYS A 249 16.69 -13.95 11.35
C LYS A 249 16.53 -14.12 12.86
N ILE A 250 15.58 -13.42 13.49
CA ILE A 250 15.27 -13.59 14.91
C ILE A 250 14.43 -14.85 15.16
N GLU A 251 13.70 -15.35 14.16
CA GLU A 251 12.71 -16.42 14.35
C GLU A 251 13.08 -17.81 13.82
N SER A 252 14.16 -18.00 13.04
CA SER A 252 14.35 -19.31 12.39
C SER A 252 15.79 -19.83 12.27
N ASN A 253 16.11 -20.84 13.10
CA ASN A 253 16.79 -22.05 12.61
C ASN A 253 15.80 -22.92 11.77
N LEU A 254 14.97 -22.29 10.95
CA LEU A 254 13.98 -22.93 10.07
C LEU A 254 14.13 -22.37 8.66
N THR A 255 14.01 -23.31 7.73
CA THR A 255 14.09 -23.15 6.28
C THR A 255 13.12 -22.09 5.75
N SER A 256 13.63 -21.28 4.82
CA SER A 256 13.05 -20.10 4.20
C SER A 256 11.82 -20.40 3.33
N ASP A 257 10.62 -20.17 3.84
CA ASP A 257 9.42 -19.95 3.01
C ASP A 257 8.79 -18.61 3.41
N SER A 258 9.41 -17.51 2.96
CA SER A 258 8.88 -16.17 3.13
C SER A 258 7.80 -15.88 2.08
N ASN A 259 6.63 -15.42 2.51
CA ASN A 259 5.59 -14.84 1.61
C ASN A 259 6.03 -13.51 0.96
N VAL A 260 7.31 -13.16 1.06
CA VAL A 260 7.93 -11.95 0.54
C VAL A 260 9.16 -12.33 -0.28
N GLU A 261 9.29 -11.76 -1.47
CA GLU A 261 10.49 -11.88 -2.32
C GLU A 261 10.84 -10.51 -2.94
N PHE A 262 12.10 -10.34 -3.31
CA PHE A 262 12.60 -9.12 -3.94
C PHE A 262 13.09 -9.43 -5.35
N LYS A 263 12.72 -8.58 -6.31
CA LYS A 263 13.17 -8.66 -7.70
C LYS A 263 13.61 -7.29 -8.19
N ILE A 264 14.63 -7.27 -9.02
CA ILE A 264 15.03 -6.09 -9.78
C ILE A 264 14.58 -6.24 -11.23
N LEU A 265 14.50 -5.13 -11.97
CA LEU A 265 13.93 -5.11 -13.31
C LEU A 265 14.50 -6.18 -14.28
N LYS A 266 15.80 -6.50 -14.16
CA LYS A 266 16.46 -7.52 -15.00
C LYS A 266 15.86 -8.92 -14.81
N ASP A 267 15.28 -9.20 -13.65
CA ASP A 267 14.75 -10.53 -13.29
C ASP A 267 13.42 -10.83 -13.98
N PHE A 268 12.78 -9.81 -14.58
CA PHE A 268 11.50 -9.95 -15.25
C PHE A 268 11.61 -10.26 -16.74
N GLY A 269 12.81 -10.23 -17.32
CA GLY A 269 13.01 -10.51 -18.75
C GLY A 269 12.15 -9.59 -19.63
N LEU A 270 12.24 -8.27 -19.42
CA LEU A 270 11.48 -7.27 -20.16
C LEU A 270 11.47 -7.61 -21.66
N PRO A 271 10.30 -7.76 -22.29
CA PRO A 271 10.22 -8.07 -23.70
C PRO A 271 10.82 -6.89 -24.45
N LYS A 272 12.00 -7.10 -25.04
CA LYS A 272 12.48 -6.25 -26.12
C LYS A 272 11.60 -6.58 -27.31
N PHE A 273 10.62 -5.72 -27.56
CA PHE A 273 9.72 -5.66 -28.72
C PHE A 273 9.26 -7.02 -29.27
N LYS A 274 7.95 -7.32 -29.19
CA LYS A 274 7.40 -8.58 -29.72
C LYS A 274 7.82 -8.80 -31.19
N GLU A 275 7.80 -7.73 -31.98
CA GLU A 275 8.49 -7.61 -33.26
C GLU A 275 9.14 -6.21 -33.37
N ILE A 276 10.33 -6.10 -33.96
CA ILE A 276 11.04 -4.82 -34.16
C ILE A 276 10.21 -3.83 -34.99
N ASP A 277 9.39 -4.35 -35.88
CA ASP A 277 8.54 -3.55 -36.76
C ASP A 277 7.37 -2.89 -36.03
N ASP A 278 6.94 -3.44 -34.88
CA ASP A 278 5.80 -2.93 -34.11
C ASP A 278 6.13 -1.65 -33.32
N TRP A 279 7.41 -1.36 -33.10
CA TRP A 279 7.86 -0.32 -32.16
C TRP A 279 8.88 0.67 -32.74
N ALA A 280 9.24 0.51 -34.01
CA ALA A 280 10.12 1.45 -34.68
C ALA A 280 9.32 2.22 -35.73
N ILE A 281 9.17 3.52 -35.50
CA ILE A 281 8.45 4.41 -36.41
C ILE A 281 9.31 4.68 -37.65
N THR A 282 10.64 4.60 -37.51
CA THR A 282 11.60 4.89 -38.57
C THR A 282 12.50 3.70 -38.89
N THR A 283 12.93 3.61 -40.14
CA THR A 283 13.93 2.62 -40.58
C THR A 283 15.26 2.75 -39.82
N LYS A 284 15.61 3.96 -39.39
CA LYS A 284 16.80 4.21 -38.56
C LYS A 284 16.67 3.53 -37.19
N GLU A 285 15.54 3.73 -36.53
CA GLU A 285 15.23 3.11 -35.25
C GLU A 285 15.12 1.57 -35.37
N LYS A 286 14.62 1.05 -36.50
CA LYS A 286 14.65 -0.40 -36.81
C LYS A 286 16.07 -0.95 -36.83
N ILE A 287 16.99 -0.28 -37.54
CA ILE A 287 18.39 -0.69 -37.67
C ILE A 287 19.11 -0.62 -36.31
N GLU A 288 18.87 0.44 -35.53
CA GLU A 288 19.43 0.60 -34.19
C GLU A 288 18.93 -0.49 -33.22
N ASN A 289 17.64 -0.84 -33.28
CA ASN A 289 17.05 -1.91 -32.46
C ASN A 289 17.56 -3.30 -32.84
N LEU A 290 17.81 -3.57 -34.13
CA LEU A 290 18.43 -4.81 -34.62
C LEU A 290 19.87 -4.99 -34.11
N ALA A 291 20.66 -3.91 -34.06
CA ALA A 291 22.04 -3.96 -33.59
C ALA A 291 22.15 -4.32 -32.10
N VAL A 292 21.20 -3.85 -31.28
CA VAL A 292 21.16 -4.08 -29.83
C VAL A 292 20.71 -5.50 -29.45
N LEU A 293 19.94 -6.19 -30.31
CA LEU A 293 19.55 -7.58 -30.10
C LEU A 293 20.71 -8.55 -30.36
N ASN A 294 21.64 -8.20 -31.25
CA ASN A 294 22.80 -9.03 -31.57
C ASN A 294 23.96 -8.89 -30.57
N SER A 295 23.83 -8.02 -29.56
CA SER A 295 24.87 -7.72 -28.56
C SER A 295 24.54 -8.23 -27.14
N ILE A 296 23.50 -9.05 -27.00
CA ILE A 296 23.08 -9.72 -25.75
C ILE A 296 23.09 -11.22 -26.01
#